data_AF-A0AAV3BE03-F1
#
_entry.id   AF-A0AAV3BE03-F1
#
_cell.length_a   1.000
_cell.length_b   1.000
_cell.length_c   1.000
_cell.angle_alpha   90.00
_cell.angle_beta   90.00
_cell.angle_gamma   90.00
#
_symmetry.space_group_name_H-M   'P 1'
#
loop_
_entity.id
_entity.type
_entity.pdbx_description
1 polymer ?
#
loop_
_entity_poly.entity_id
_entity_poly.type
_entity_poly.pdbx_seq_one_letter_code
_entity_poly.pdbx_strand_id
1 'polypeptide(L)'
;MIERIWSGQSRLYLLLLPLSWLYGAVTWLIRASYRLGLRSAWRSPVPVIIVGNLTAGGNGKTPVVIWLVEQLQQRGYRVGVVSRGYGGKSAVYPLLLSDNTTTAQAGDEPVLIFQRTGAPVAVSPKRADAIKALLQSHAVDFIITDDGLQHYALQRDFELVVIDGVRRFGNGWWLPAGPMREREGRLRSVDAAITNGGLAAEGEIPMQLVAREAVNLVTGQRQPAEQLQHVVAMAGIGHPPRFFATLNLLGIKPENEHAFADHQDYSLAQLSRLTSGPQILLMTEKDAVKCRAFALPNWWYLPVDAQLPSDRADKLLLNIQALSPDTK
;
A
#
# COMPACT_ATOMS: atom_id res chain seq x y z
N MET A 1 1.37 -15.60 -16.73
CA MET A 1 1.92 -15.09 -18.02
C MET A 1 2.58 -13.72 -17.86
N ILE A 2 1.90 -12.72 -17.29
CA ILE A 2 2.44 -11.36 -17.13
C ILE A 2 3.71 -11.29 -16.25
N GLU A 3 3.76 -12.07 -15.16
CA GLU A 3 4.95 -12.15 -14.29
C GLU A 3 6.20 -12.63 -15.05
N ARG A 4 6.05 -13.57 -16.00
CA ARG A 4 7.17 -14.06 -16.82
C ARG A 4 7.65 -13.02 -17.83
N ILE A 5 6.76 -12.17 -18.32
CA ILE A 5 7.11 -11.04 -19.20
C ILE A 5 7.87 -10.00 -18.39
N TRP A 6 7.30 -9.59 -17.26
CA TRP A 6 7.85 -8.55 -16.39
C TRP A 6 9.14 -8.95 -15.68
N SER A 7 9.38 -10.25 -15.45
CA SER A 7 10.67 -10.75 -14.95
C SER A 7 11.72 -10.89 -16.05
N GLY A 8 11.35 -10.75 -17.33
CA GLY A 8 12.25 -10.93 -18.47
C GLY A 8 12.46 -12.40 -18.87
N GLN A 9 11.84 -13.36 -18.19
CA GLN A 9 11.91 -14.79 -18.53
C GLN A 9 11.26 -15.13 -19.89
N SER A 10 10.35 -14.29 -20.38
CA SER A 10 9.72 -14.43 -21.69
C SER A 10 10.16 -13.33 -22.64
N ARG A 11 10.73 -13.68 -23.79
CA ARG A 11 11.11 -12.74 -24.86
C ARG A 11 9.92 -11.98 -25.47
N LEU A 12 8.68 -12.33 -25.13
CA LEU A 12 7.48 -11.59 -25.54
C LEU A 12 7.53 -10.11 -25.12
N TYR A 13 8.28 -9.75 -24.06
CA TYR A 13 8.45 -8.34 -23.69
C TYR A 13 9.07 -7.51 -24.83
N LEU A 14 9.88 -8.11 -25.71
CA LEU A 14 10.50 -7.42 -26.85
C LEU A 14 9.45 -6.88 -27.83
N LEU A 15 8.37 -7.63 -28.04
CA LEU A 15 7.25 -7.19 -28.89
C LEU A 15 6.45 -6.05 -28.26
N LEU A 16 6.52 -5.90 -26.94
CA LEU A 16 5.84 -4.85 -26.17
C LEU A 16 6.71 -3.60 -25.97
N LEU A 17 7.98 -3.62 -26.39
CA LEU A 17 8.89 -2.48 -26.24
C LEU A 17 8.40 -1.20 -26.93
N PRO A 18 7.85 -1.23 -28.16
CA PRO A 18 7.35 -0.01 -28.81
C PRO A 18 6.25 0.67 -27.98
N LEU A 19 5.34 -0.10 -27.40
CA LEU A 19 4.29 0.41 -26.50
C LEU A 19 4.87 0.97 -25.20
N SER A 20 5.95 0.38 -24.71
CA SER A 20 6.62 0.80 -23.48
C SER A 20 7.40 2.10 -23.68
N TRP A 21 7.98 2.31 -24.86
CA TRP A 21 8.57 3.60 -25.24
C TRP A 21 7.52 4.69 -25.38
N LEU A 22 6.37 4.38 -25.99
CA LEU A 22 5.26 5.32 -26.06
C LEU A 22 4.77 5.71 -24.64
N TYR A 23 4.60 4.74 -23.75
CA TYR A 23 4.28 4.99 -22.35
C TYR A 23 5.33 5.88 -21.66
N GLY A 24 6.62 5.55 -21.85
CA GLY A 24 7.74 6.35 -21.34
C GLY A 24 7.74 7.79 -21.86
N ALA A 25 7.45 7.99 -23.15
CA ALA A 25 7.35 9.32 -23.75
C ALA A 25 6.20 10.14 -23.16
N VAL A 26 5.01 9.54 -23.01
CA VAL A 26 3.84 10.22 -22.41
C VAL A 26 4.10 10.59 -20.96
N THR A 27 4.62 9.67 -20.14
CA THR A 27 4.94 9.95 -18.74
C THR A 27 6.02 11.03 -18.60
N TRP A 28 7.03 11.01 -19.46
CA TRP A 28 8.05 12.06 -19.51
C TRP A 28 7.46 13.42 -19.88
N LEU A 29 6.62 13.49 -20.93
CA LEU A 29 5.95 14.74 -21.36
C LEU A 29 5.07 15.32 -20.25
N ILE A 30 4.30 14.47 -19.55
CA ILE A 30 3.50 14.90 -18.41
C ILE A 30 4.41 15.52 -17.34
N ARG A 31 5.48 14.83 -16.94
CA ARG A 31 6.40 15.33 -15.92
C ARG A 31 7.12 16.61 -16.36
N ALA A 32 7.54 16.70 -17.62
CA ALA A 32 8.16 17.89 -18.19
C ALA A 32 7.20 19.08 -18.16
N SER A 33 5.92 18.88 -18.49
CA SER A 33 4.91 19.94 -18.48
C SER A 33 4.72 20.60 -17.11
N TYR A 34 4.77 19.82 -16.01
CA TYR A 34 4.72 20.40 -14.66
C TYR A 34 6.05 21.07 -14.27
N ARG A 35 7.20 20.49 -14.66
CA ARG A 35 8.52 21.10 -14.37
C ARG A 35 8.74 22.43 -15.09
N LEU A 36 8.23 22.54 -16.32
CA LEU A 36 8.30 23.76 -17.13
C LEU A 36 7.20 24.77 -16.78
N GLY A 37 6.33 24.49 -15.80
CA GLY A 37 5.24 25.37 -15.40
C GLY A 37 4.07 25.46 -16.40
N LEU A 38 4.03 24.61 -17.43
CA LEU A 38 2.94 24.56 -18.40
C LEU A 38 1.63 24.03 -17.79
N ARG A 39 1.72 23.30 -16.68
CA ARG A 39 0.58 22.84 -15.89
C ARG A 39 0.73 23.29 -14.45
N SER A 40 -0.35 23.77 -13.85
CA SER A 40 -0.36 24.19 -12.45
C SER A 40 -0.41 22.98 -11.51
N ALA A 41 0.43 23.02 -10.48
CA ALA A 41 0.38 22.09 -9.35
C ALA A 41 -0.19 22.83 -8.13
N TRP A 42 -1.21 22.25 -7.50
CA TRP A 42 -1.82 22.81 -6.30
C TRP A 42 -0.97 22.51 -5.07
N ARG A 43 -0.78 23.52 -4.20
CA ARG A 43 -0.06 23.39 -2.94
C ARG A 43 -1.03 23.30 -1.77
N SER A 44 -0.81 22.31 -0.91
CA SER A 44 -1.52 22.15 0.35
C SER A 44 -1.04 23.20 1.36
N PRO A 45 -1.92 23.71 2.25
CA PRO A 45 -1.50 24.58 3.35
C PRO A 45 -0.69 23.84 4.43
N VAL A 46 -0.76 22.52 4.47
CA VAL A 46 0.00 21.65 5.38
C VAL A 46 0.92 20.71 4.59
N PRO A 47 2.07 20.28 5.14
CA PRO A 47 3.04 19.43 4.43
C PRO A 47 2.43 18.13 3.90
N VAL A 48 2.79 17.78 2.66
CA VAL A 48 2.33 16.56 1.97
C VAL A 48 3.50 15.59 1.77
N ILE A 49 3.35 14.40 2.36
CA ILE A 49 4.29 13.28 2.26
C ILE A 49 3.73 12.24 1.30
N ILE A 50 4.46 11.96 0.23
CA ILE A 50 4.10 10.93 -0.75
C ILE A 50 4.71 9.59 -0.35
N VAL A 51 3.89 8.56 -0.18
CA VAL A 51 4.36 7.16 -0.14
C VAL A 51 3.94 6.50 -1.43
N GLY A 52 4.90 6.07 -2.25
CA GLY A 52 4.58 5.44 -3.53
C GLY A 52 5.58 4.37 -3.93
N ASN A 53 5.43 3.88 -5.16
CA ASN A 53 6.34 2.91 -5.75
C ASN A 53 6.59 3.21 -7.23
N LEU A 54 7.66 2.63 -7.77
CA LEU A 54 8.02 2.78 -9.19
C LEU A 54 7.48 1.66 -10.08
N THR A 55 6.94 0.58 -9.51
CA THR A 55 6.47 -0.62 -10.23
C THR A 55 4.97 -0.86 -10.01
N ALA A 56 4.32 -1.59 -10.92
CA ALA A 56 2.98 -2.11 -10.67
C ALA A 56 3.05 -3.35 -9.76
N GLY A 57 2.09 -3.48 -8.84
CA GLY A 57 1.96 -4.62 -7.92
C GLY A 57 2.22 -4.29 -6.45
N GLY A 58 2.06 -5.30 -5.59
CA GLY A 58 2.16 -5.19 -4.13
C GLY A 58 3.60 -5.05 -3.64
N ASN A 59 4.06 -3.80 -3.49
CA ASN A 59 5.41 -3.48 -3.00
C ASN A 59 5.47 -3.29 -1.46
N GLY A 60 4.33 -3.34 -0.77
CA GLY A 60 4.26 -3.09 0.68
C GLY A 60 4.13 -1.61 1.04
N LYS A 61 3.45 -0.81 0.22
CA LYS A 61 3.17 0.60 0.52
C LYS A 61 2.27 0.77 1.72
N THR A 62 1.18 0.01 1.78
CA THR A 62 0.17 0.15 2.84
C THR A 62 0.77 -0.05 4.24
N PRO A 63 1.62 -1.07 4.51
CA PRO A 63 2.35 -1.15 5.78
C PRO A 63 3.23 0.06 6.08
N VAL A 64 3.89 0.65 5.08
CA VAL A 64 4.70 1.87 5.26
C VAL A 64 3.82 3.09 5.58
N VAL A 65 2.67 3.23 4.93
CA VAL A 65 1.70 4.30 5.22
C VAL A 65 1.19 4.16 6.65
N ILE A 66 0.75 2.97 7.05
CA ILE A 66 0.26 2.66 8.41
C ILE A 66 1.34 2.98 9.44
N TRP A 67 2.57 2.47 9.23
CA TRP A 67 3.71 2.74 10.10
C TRP A 67 3.99 4.24 10.23
N LEU A 68 4.01 4.99 9.11
CA LEU A 68 4.32 6.41 9.14
C LEU A 68 3.23 7.21 9.87
N VAL A 69 1.96 6.88 9.65
CA VAL A 69 0.83 7.49 10.37
C VAL A 69 0.99 7.29 11.87
N GLU A 70 1.22 6.05 12.30
CA GLU A 70 1.34 5.71 13.72
C GLU A 70 2.56 6.35 14.38
N GLN A 71 3.71 6.36 13.69
CA GLN A 71 4.93 6.97 14.21
C GLN A 71 4.77 8.48 14.41
N LEU A 72 4.05 9.16 13.53
CA LEU A 72 3.75 10.59 13.66
C LEU A 72 2.68 10.85 14.74
N GLN A 73 1.63 10.01 14.82
CA GLN A 73 0.63 10.10 15.88
C GLN A 73 1.21 9.86 17.28
N GLN A 74 2.12 8.88 17.43
CA GLN A 74 2.85 8.63 18.67
C GLN A 74 3.73 9.82 19.09
N ARG A 75 4.12 10.66 18.14
CA ARG A 75 4.86 11.91 18.37
C ARG A 75 3.94 13.13 18.57
N GLY A 76 2.63 12.91 18.63
CA GLY A 76 1.63 13.94 18.93
C GLY A 76 1.09 14.70 17.72
N TYR A 77 1.45 14.34 16.49
CA TYR A 77 0.93 15.01 15.30
C TYR A 77 -0.42 14.44 14.87
N ARG A 78 -1.27 15.33 14.36
CA ARG A 78 -2.53 14.97 13.70
C ARG A 78 -2.23 14.69 12.24
N VAL A 79 -2.50 13.46 11.80
CA VAL A 79 -2.15 13.00 10.46
C VAL A 79 -3.43 12.69 9.69
N GLY A 80 -3.54 13.19 8.46
CA GLY A 80 -4.60 12.84 7.52
C GLY A 80 -4.03 12.00 6.38
N VAL A 81 -4.82 11.04 5.88
CA VAL A 81 -4.41 10.22 4.74
C VAL A 81 -5.29 10.49 3.53
N VAL A 82 -4.67 10.64 2.35
CA VAL A 82 -5.40 10.79 1.09
C VAL A 82 -5.01 9.71 0.08
N SER A 83 -6.01 9.09 -0.53
CA SER A 83 -5.79 8.06 -1.55
C SER A 83 -6.66 8.32 -2.78
N ARG A 84 -6.36 7.62 -3.87
CA ARG A 84 -7.21 7.59 -5.05
C ARG A 84 -8.51 6.81 -4.81
N GLY A 85 -8.47 5.82 -3.92
CA GLY A 85 -9.52 4.82 -3.76
C GLY A 85 -9.55 3.80 -4.88
N TYR A 86 -8.40 3.19 -5.21
CA TYR A 86 -8.34 2.16 -6.27
C TYR A 86 -9.25 0.97 -5.92
N GLY A 87 -10.00 0.47 -6.92
CA GLY A 87 -11.03 -0.56 -6.73
C GLY A 87 -12.38 -0.01 -6.23
N GLY A 88 -12.38 1.09 -5.48
CA GLY A 88 -13.58 1.74 -4.97
C GLY A 88 -14.35 2.53 -6.02
N LYS A 89 -15.68 2.59 -5.85
CA LYS A 89 -16.62 3.35 -6.68
C LYS A 89 -17.60 4.10 -5.79
N SER A 90 -17.18 5.26 -5.28
CA SER A 90 -18.11 6.19 -4.64
C SER A 90 -18.99 6.89 -5.68
N ALA A 91 -20.24 7.16 -5.30
CA ALA A 91 -21.16 7.99 -6.09
C ALA A 91 -20.77 9.47 -6.07
N VAL A 92 -20.14 9.93 -4.98
CA VAL A 92 -19.74 11.32 -4.76
C VAL A 92 -18.29 11.37 -4.31
N TYR A 93 -17.53 12.29 -4.89
CA TYR A 93 -16.16 12.61 -4.48
C TYR A 93 -16.06 14.11 -4.17
N PRO A 94 -15.17 14.52 -3.25
CA PRO A 94 -14.34 13.68 -2.39
C PRO A 94 -15.18 12.90 -1.35
N LEU A 95 -14.74 11.69 -1.02
CA LEU A 95 -15.38 10.86 0.01
C LEU A 95 -14.49 10.83 1.26
N LEU A 96 -15.01 11.35 2.36
CA LEU A 96 -14.44 11.19 3.69
C LEU A 96 -14.87 9.83 4.25
N LEU A 97 -13.92 9.05 4.74
CA LEU A 97 -14.21 7.75 5.33
C LEU A 97 -14.82 7.94 6.73
N SER A 98 -15.69 6.99 7.06
CA SER A 98 -16.34 6.78 8.36
C SER A 98 -16.44 5.29 8.63
N ASP A 99 -16.85 4.90 9.84
CA ASP A 99 -16.99 3.49 10.23
C ASP A 99 -17.93 2.68 9.33
N ASN A 100 -18.88 3.36 8.66
CA ASN A 100 -19.84 2.74 7.74
C ASN A 100 -19.35 2.71 6.28
N THR A 101 -18.16 3.25 6.00
CA THR A 101 -17.64 3.31 4.63
C THR A 101 -17.12 1.94 4.20
N THR A 102 -17.64 1.44 3.09
CA THR A 102 -17.30 0.10 2.59
C THR A 102 -16.10 0.12 1.65
N THR A 103 -15.42 -1.03 1.50
CA THR A 103 -14.35 -1.20 0.49
C THR A 103 -14.88 -1.00 -0.93
N ALA A 104 -16.15 -1.32 -1.20
CA ALA A 104 -16.78 -1.05 -2.49
C ALA A 104 -16.86 0.45 -2.81
N GLN A 105 -16.97 1.32 -1.79
CA GLN A 105 -17.01 2.78 -1.96
C GLN A 105 -15.60 3.38 -2.03
N ALA A 106 -14.73 3.02 -1.09
CA ALA A 106 -13.44 3.67 -0.89
C ALA A 106 -12.22 2.89 -1.41
N GLY A 107 -12.36 1.60 -1.69
CA GLY A 107 -11.27 0.67 -1.98
C GLY A 107 -10.70 0.01 -0.72
N ASP A 108 -9.92 -1.06 -0.91
CA ASP A 108 -9.42 -1.89 0.18
C ASP A 108 -8.38 -1.15 1.06
N GLU A 109 -7.41 -0.50 0.43
CA GLU A 109 -6.28 0.14 1.13
C GLU A 109 -6.73 1.34 2.00
N PRO A 110 -7.60 2.25 1.54
CA PRO A 110 -8.05 3.37 2.37
C PRO A 110 -8.86 2.92 3.58
N VAL A 111 -9.73 1.91 3.42
CA VAL A 111 -10.51 1.33 4.52
C VAL A 111 -9.58 0.66 5.54
N LEU A 112 -8.58 -0.09 5.05
CA LEU A 112 -7.58 -0.70 5.91
C LEU A 112 -6.80 0.36 6.72
N ILE A 113 -6.30 1.41 6.07
CA ILE A 113 -5.56 2.47 6.75
C ILE A 113 -6.43 3.16 7.80
N PHE A 114 -7.69 3.48 7.46
CA PHE A 114 -8.64 4.09 8.40
C PHE A 114 -8.87 3.20 9.63
N GLN A 115 -9.17 1.92 9.43
CA GLN A 115 -9.45 0.98 10.52
C GLN A 115 -8.23 0.71 11.41
N ARG A 116 -7.02 0.62 10.83
CA ARG A 116 -5.81 0.33 11.60
C ARG A 116 -5.35 1.54 12.42
N THR A 117 -5.37 2.73 11.82
CA THR A 117 -4.71 3.92 12.38
C THR A 117 -5.67 4.88 13.09
N GLY A 118 -6.97 4.80 12.80
CA GLY A 118 -7.96 5.78 13.23
C GLY A 118 -7.74 7.19 12.67
N ALA A 119 -6.79 7.38 11.75
CA ALA A 119 -6.53 8.67 11.12
C ALA A 119 -7.69 9.04 10.18
N PRO A 120 -8.04 10.34 10.05
CA PRO A 120 -8.95 10.80 9.01
C PRO A 120 -8.44 10.40 7.63
N VAL A 121 -9.28 9.73 6.84
CA VAL A 121 -8.95 9.31 5.47
C VAL A 121 -9.94 9.90 4.49
N ALA A 122 -9.44 10.43 3.37
CA ALA A 122 -10.27 10.90 2.26
C ALA A 122 -9.82 10.29 0.93
N VAL A 123 -10.78 9.93 0.08
CA VAL A 123 -10.52 9.40 -1.26
C VAL A 123 -11.07 10.33 -2.34
N SER A 124 -10.28 10.53 -3.39
CA SER A 124 -10.70 11.25 -4.61
C SER A 124 -9.77 10.94 -5.79
N PRO A 125 -10.30 10.86 -7.02
CA PRO A 125 -9.46 10.85 -8.22
C PRO A 125 -8.49 12.03 -8.27
N LYS A 126 -8.95 13.22 -7.84
CA LYS A 126 -8.16 14.45 -7.71
C LYS A 126 -7.73 14.62 -6.25
N ARG A 127 -6.45 14.38 -5.96
CA ARG A 127 -5.93 14.38 -4.58
C ARG A 127 -6.11 15.72 -3.87
N ALA A 128 -5.99 16.84 -4.59
CA ALA A 128 -6.21 18.17 -4.02
C ALA A 128 -7.62 18.32 -3.42
N ASP A 129 -8.65 17.72 -4.04
CA ASP A 129 -10.02 17.82 -3.54
C ASP A 129 -10.22 16.94 -2.29
N ALA A 130 -9.57 15.78 -2.22
CA ALA A 130 -9.54 14.96 -1.00
C ALA A 130 -8.87 15.71 0.16
N ILE A 131 -7.73 16.37 -0.09
CA ILE A 131 -7.03 17.16 0.94
C ILE A 131 -7.91 18.31 1.42
N LYS A 132 -8.53 19.07 0.52
CA LYS A 132 -9.41 20.18 0.90
C LYS A 132 -10.57 19.71 1.79
N ALA A 133 -11.24 18.62 1.42
CA ALA A 133 -12.32 18.07 2.23
C ALA A 133 -11.83 17.59 3.61
N LEU A 134 -10.65 16.95 3.66
CA LEU A 134 -10.05 16.49 4.90
C LEU A 134 -9.75 17.66 5.85
N LEU A 135 -9.15 18.73 5.33
CA LEU A 135 -8.80 19.93 6.10
C LEU A 135 -10.01 20.78 6.50
N GLN A 136 -11.14 20.66 5.80
CA GLN A 136 -12.40 21.32 6.19
C GLN A 136 -13.04 20.66 7.41
N SER A 137 -12.83 19.36 7.59
CA SER A 137 -13.49 18.59 8.66
C SER A 137 -12.56 18.25 9.83
N HIS A 138 -11.24 18.28 9.63
CA HIS A 138 -10.26 17.86 10.62
C HIS A 138 -9.07 18.81 10.67
N ALA A 139 -8.56 19.07 11.87
CA ALA A 139 -7.28 19.73 12.04
C ALA A 139 -6.17 18.69 11.83
N VAL A 140 -5.26 18.97 10.89
CA VAL A 140 -4.21 18.05 10.46
C VAL A 140 -2.90 18.82 10.30
N ASP A 141 -1.82 18.23 10.78
CA ASP A 141 -0.46 18.78 10.71
C ASP A 141 0.30 18.20 9.52
N PHE A 142 0.02 16.94 9.14
CA PHE A 142 0.64 16.26 8.01
C PHE A 142 -0.38 15.51 7.16
N ILE A 143 -0.24 15.61 5.84
CA ILE A 143 -0.98 14.77 4.89
C ILE A 143 -0.05 13.69 4.36
N ILE A 144 -0.44 12.42 4.49
CA ILE A 144 0.21 11.30 3.82
C ILE A 144 -0.64 10.88 2.63
N THR A 145 -0.03 10.68 1.46
CA THR A 145 -0.74 10.10 0.32
C THR A 145 -0.24 8.72 -0.04
N ASP A 146 -1.19 7.79 -0.14
CA ASP A 146 -0.96 6.43 -0.62
C ASP A 146 -1.03 6.41 -2.15
N ASP A 147 0.09 6.06 -2.78
CA ASP A 147 0.29 5.97 -4.22
C ASP A 147 0.08 7.31 -4.97
N GLY A 148 0.93 8.28 -4.62
CA GLY A 148 0.91 9.66 -5.16
C GLY A 148 2.05 10.04 -6.10
N LEU A 149 3.07 9.20 -6.31
CA LEU A 149 4.31 9.60 -7.03
C LEU A 149 4.04 10.14 -8.44
N GLN A 150 3.13 9.50 -9.17
CA GLN A 150 2.75 9.90 -10.53
C GLN A 150 1.76 11.08 -10.56
N HIS A 151 1.26 11.56 -9.42
CA HIS A 151 0.26 12.63 -9.34
C HIS A 151 0.90 14.03 -9.28
N TYR A 152 1.50 14.46 -10.39
CA TYR A 152 2.21 15.75 -10.53
C TYR A 152 1.36 17.02 -10.33
N ALA A 153 0.03 16.92 -10.39
CA ALA A 153 -0.87 18.05 -10.08
C ALA A 153 -0.91 18.45 -8.60
N LEU A 154 -0.35 17.62 -7.71
CA LEU A 154 -0.23 17.91 -6.28
C LEU A 154 1.24 18.21 -5.96
N GLN A 155 1.49 19.39 -5.39
CA GLN A 155 2.81 19.68 -4.81
C GLN A 155 3.03 18.80 -3.59
N ARG A 156 4.29 18.44 -3.40
CA ARG A 156 4.76 17.48 -2.41
C ARG A 156 5.95 18.07 -1.69
N ASP A 157 6.03 17.84 -0.39
CA ASP A 157 7.10 18.35 0.46
C ASP A 157 8.10 17.23 0.81
N PHE A 158 7.68 15.97 0.73
CA PHE A 158 8.53 14.80 0.93
C PHE A 158 8.08 13.62 0.05
N GLU A 159 9.02 12.87 -0.53
CA GLU A 159 8.78 11.68 -1.32
C GLU A 159 9.51 10.45 -0.77
N LEU A 160 8.72 9.42 -0.47
CA LEU A 160 9.16 8.11 -0.04
C LEU A 160 8.79 7.06 -1.08
N VAL A 161 9.78 6.30 -1.55
CA VAL A 161 9.57 5.19 -2.49
C VAL A 161 9.72 3.86 -1.78
N VAL A 162 8.73 2.99 -1.92
CA VAL A 162 8.80 1.59 -1.46
C VAL A 162 9.17 0.68 -2.63
N ILE A 163 10.24 -0.08 -2.45
CA ILE A 163 10.82 -1.01 -3.41
C ILE A 163 10.64 -2.43 -2.90
N ASP A 164 10.18 -3.34 -3.76
CA ASP A 164 10.21 -4.78 -3.47
C ASP A 164 11.66 -5.28 -3.53
N GLY A 165 12.23 -5.73 -2.42
CA GLY A 165 13.65 -6.12 -2.37
C GLY A 165 13.97 -7.44 -3.05
N VAL A 166 12.97 -8.24 -3.44
CA VAL A 166 13.16 -9.49 -4.18
C VAL A 166 12.97 -9.25 -5.67
N ARG A 167 11.85 -8.64 -6.06
CA ARG A 167 11.52 -8.41 -7.49
C ARG A 167 12.19 -7.17 -8.06
N ARG A 168 12.62 -6.24 -7.20
CA ARG A 168 13.22 -4.94 -7.56
C ARG A 168 12.40 -4.26 -8.67
N PHE A 169 13.00 -4.08 -9.86
CA PHE A 169 12.38 -3.42 -11.01
C PHE A 169 12.00 -4.37 -12.14
N GLY A 170 11.99 -5.68 -11.90
CA GLY A 170 11.76 -6.70 -12.92
C GLY A 170 12.79 -6.60 -14.06
N ASN A 171 12.32 -6.59 -15.31
CA ASN A 171 13.16 -6.45 -16.50
C ASN A 171 13.58 -4.99 -16.80
N GLY A 172 13.27 -4.02 -15.93
CA GLY A 172 13.70 -2.63 -16.06
C GLY A 172 12.96 -1.80 -17.11
N TRP A 173 11.93 -2.37 -17.75
CA TRP A 173 11.13 -1.67 -18.75
C TRP A 173 9.84 -1.08 -18.17
N TRP A 174 9.37 -0.02 -18.83
CA TRP A 174 8.05 0.54 -18.56
C TRP A 174 6.93 -0.44 -18.88
N LEU A 175 5.75 -0.18 -18.34
CA LEU A 175 4.51 -0.79 -18.79
C LEU A 175 4.29 -0.57 -20.31
N PRO A 176 3.81 -1.57 -21.07
CA PRO A 176 3.46 -2.93 -20.63
C PRO A 176 4.58 -3.98 -20.73
N ALA A 177 5.75 -3.68 -21.34
CA ALA A 177 6.83 -4.66 -21.49
C ALA A 177 7.46 -5.06 -20.15
N GLY A 178 7.47 -4.15 -19.18
CA GLY A 178 7.94 -4.39 -17.83
C GLY A 178 6.98 -3.83 -16.78
N PRO A 179 7.32 -4.00 -15.50
CA PRO A 179 6.44 -3.60 -14.41
C PRO A 179 6.55 -2.10 -14.08
N MET A 180 7.51 -1.35 -14.64
CA MET A 180 7.81 0.00 -14.18
C MET A 180 6.77 1.04 -14.65
N ARG A 181 6.29 1.87 -13.73
CA ARG A 181 5.53 3.10 -14.01
C ARG A 181 6.47 4.27 -14.29
N GLU A 182 7.60 4.30 -13.59
CA GLU A 182 8.71 5.24 -13.81
C GLU A 182 10.03 4.48 -13.69
N ARG A 183 11.07 4.86 -14.45
CA ARG A 183 12.37 4.17 -14.42
C ARG A 183 13.11 4.40 -13.11
N GLU A 184 14.05 3.52 -12.81
CA GLU A 184 14.89 3.52 -11.60
C GLU A 184 15.59 4.87 -11.36
N GLY A 185 15.97 5.60 -12.41
CA GLY A 185 16.55 6.94 -12.29
C GLY A 185 15.68 7.93 -11.50
N ARG A 186 14.38 7.66 -11.31
CA ARG A 186 13.49 8.44 -10.44
C ARG A 186 13.91 8.43 -8.97
N LEU A 187 14.60 7.40 -8.52
CA LEU A 187 15.13 7.30 -7.15
C LEU A 187 16.13 8.40 -6.80
N ARG A 188 16.80 9.00 -7.79
CA ARG A 188 17.76 10.09 -7.56
C ARG A 188 17.09 11.41 -7.15
N SER A 189 15.77 11.52 -7.27
CA SER A 189 15.04 12.74 -6.98
C SER A 189 13.95 12.53 -5.92
N VAL A 190 14.03 11.47 -5.11
CA VAL A 190 13.16 11.26 -3.94
C VAL A 190 13.97 11.45 -2.68
N ASP A 191 13.30 11.74 -1.58
CA ASP A 191 13.95 12.05 -0.30
C ASP A 191 14.38 10.78 0.44
N ALA A 192 13.64 9.68 0.26
CA ALA A 192 14.00 8.38 0.83
C ALA A 192 13.47 7.20 0.00
N ALA A 193 14.18 6.07 0.10
CA ALA A 193 13.77 4.79 -0.46
C ALA A 193 13.75 3.73 0.65
N ILE A 194 12.67 2.96 0.73
CA ILE A 194 12.51 1.82 1.63
C ILE A 194 12.48 0.55 0.79
N THR A 195 13.26 -0.44 1.20
CA THR A 195 13.29 -1.76 0.54
C THR A 195 12.65 -2.81 1.42
N ASN A 196 11.54 -3.35 0.92
CA ASN A 196 10.72 -4.34 1.59
C ASN A 196 11.23 -5.76 1.33
N GLY A 197 11.78 -6.39 2.36
CA GLY A 197 12.40 -7.71 2.27
C GLY A 197 13.64 -7.72 1.36
N GLY A 198 14.19 -8.91 1.09
CA GLY A 198 15.38 -9.05 0.24
C GLY A 198 16.60 -8.28 0.75
N LEU A 199 17.48 -7.89 -0.18
CA LEU A 199 18.68 -7.10 0.12
C LEU A 199 18.43 -5.63 -0.26
N ALA A 200 18.59 -4.74 0.71
CA ALA A 200 18.58 -3.30 0.48
C ALA A 200 19.90 -2.88 -0.20
N ALA A 201 19.80 -2.03 -1.21
CA ALA A 201 20.95 -1.39 -1.83
C ALA A 201 21.47 -0.23 -0.97
N GLU A 202 22.64 0.28 -1.31
CA GLU A 202 23.23 1.42 -0.62
C GLU A 202 22.29 2.64 -0.66
N GLY A 203 22.08 3.28 0.49
CA GLY A 203 21.19 4.43 0.64
C GLY A 203 19.70 4.08 0.84
N GLU A 204 19.31 2.82 0.66
CA GLU A 204 17.95 2.36 0.93
C GLU A 204 17.80 1.99 2.41
N ILE A 205 16.62 2.25 2.98
CA ILE A 205 16.26 1.84 4.33
C ILE A 205 15.67 0.42 4.24
N PRO A 206 16.30 -0.60 4.85
CA PRO A 206 15.72 -1.93 4.86
C PRO A 206 14.46 -1.95 5.73
N MET A 207 13.44 -2.65 5.27
CA MET A 207 12.21 -2.89 6.00
C MET A 207 11.88 -4.38 5.95
N GLN A 208 11.41 -4.90 7.07
CA GLN A 208 10.82 -6.23 7.16
C GLN A 208 9.35 -6.11 7.55
N LEU A 209 8.52 -6.97 6.98
CA LEU A 209 7.16 -7.15 7.44
C LEU A 209 7.17 -8.20 8.54
N VAL A 210 6.66 -7.81 9.71
CA VAL A 210 6.60 -8.69 10.88
C VAL A 210 5.13 -8.96 11.19
N ALA A 211 4.81 -10.23 11.38
CA ALA A 211 3.52 -10.66 11.88
C ALA A 211 3.74 -11.47 13.16
N ARG A 212 2.83 -11.32 14.13
CA ARG A 212 2.95 -11.98 15.44
C ARG A 212 1.66 -12.64 15.85
N GLU A 213 0.59 -11.86 15.94
CA GLU A 213 -0.71 -12.31 16.39
C GLU A 213 -1.69 -12.36 15.23
N ALA A 214 -2.49 -13.41 15.16
CA ALA A 214 -3.67 -13.44 14.32
C ALA A 214 -4.86 -12.85 15.09
N VAL A 215 -5.78 -12.25 14.35
CA VAL A 215 -6.97 -11.59 14.89
C VAL A 215 -8.22 -12.26 14.34
N ASN A 216 -9.14 -12.66 15.23
CA ASN A 216 -10.43 -13.17 14.82
C ASN A 216 -11.23 -12.05 14.17
N LEU A 217 -11.76 -12.30 12.98
CA LEU A 217 -12.40 -11.27 12.18
C LEU A 217 -13.75 -10.81 12.76
N VAL A 218 -14.42 -11.67 13.52
CA VAL A 218 -15.74 -11.40 14.14
C VAL A 218 -15.58 -10.85 15.56
N THR A 219 -14.80 -11.53 16.40
CA THR A 219 -14.71 -11.20 17.83
C THR A 219 -13.61 -10.20 18.16
N GLY A 220 -12.65 -9.99 17.24
CA GLY A 220 -11.45 -9.18 17.51
C GLY A 220 -10.45 -9.85 18.46
N GLN A 221 -10.69 -11.09 18.89
CA GLN A 221 -9.77 -11.84 19.74
C GLN A 221 -8.41 -11.97 19.07
N ARG A 222 -7.35 -11.74 19.84
CA ARG A 222 -5.95 -11.90 19.41
C ARG A 222 -5.37 -13.17 19.98
N GLN A 223 -4.56 -13.87 19.20
CA GLN A 223 -3.72 -14.96 19.68
C GLN A 223 -2.43 -15.04 18.87
N PRO A 224 -1.31 -15.54 19.44
CA PRO A 224 -0.11 -15.82 18.68
C PRO A 224 -0.42 -16.67 17.45
N ALA A 225 0.04 -16.23 16.28
CA ALA A 225 -0.35 -16.86 15.01
C ALA A 225 0.10 -18.34 14.94
N GLU A 226 1.24 -18.66 15.56
CA GLU A 226 1.78 -20.03 15.68
C GLU A 226 0.88 -21.00 16.48
N GLN A 227 -0.06 -20.49 17.28
CA GLN A 227 -1.00 -21.31 18.06
C GLN A 227 -2.24 -21.71 17.23
N LEU A 228 -2.43 -21.12 16.05
CA LEU A 228 -3.52 -21.51 15.17
C LEU A 228 -3.31 -22.95 14.65
N GLN A 229 -4.33 -23.77 14.81
CA GLN A 229 -4.37 -25.14 14.29
C GLN A 229 -5.37 -25.25 13.14
N HIS A 230 -5.22 -26.27 12.31
CA HIS A 230 -6.12 -26.56 11.18
C HIS A 230 -6.33 -25.37 10.23
N VAL A 231 -5.23 -24.69 9.87
CA VAL A 231 -5.28 -23.46 9.08
C VAL A 231 -5.46 -23.77 7.60
N VAL A 232 -6.47 -23.19 6.98
CA VAL A 232 -6.56 -22.98 5.53
C VAL A 232 -6.20 -21.53 5.27
N ALA A 233 -5.22 -21.26 4.42
CA ALA A 233 -4.74 -19.92 4.15
C ALA A 233 -5.29 -19.38 2.82
N MET A 234 -5.63 -18.09 2.77
CA MET A 234 -5.96 -17.41 1.53
C MET A 234 -5.30 -16.03 1.40
N ALA A 235 -5.03 -15.61 0.16
CA ALA A 235 -4.49 -14.30 -0.12
C ALA A 235 -4.92 -13.76 -1.50
N GLY A 236 -5.53 -12.58 -1.52
CA GLY A 236 -5.91 -11.79 -2.68
C GLY A 236 -5.10 -10.49 -2.81
N ILE A 237 -3.78 -10.63 -2.76
CA ILE A 237 -2.82 -9.53 -2.88
C ILE A 237 -2.02 -9.66 -4.18
N GLY A 238 -1.34 -8.60 -4.61
CA GLY A 238 -0.54 -8.62 -5.85
C GLY A 238 0.64 -9.62 -5.89
N HIS A 239 0.92 -10.35 -4.81
CA HIS A 239 1.81 -11.51 -4.81
C HIS A 239 1.48 -12.48 -3.65
N PRO A 240 0.46 -13.35 -3.80
CA PRO A 240 0.00 -14.26 -2.74
C PRO A 240 1.10 -15.15 -2.13
N PRO A 241 2.11 -15.66 -2.89
CA PRO A 241 3.17 -16.48 -2.32
C PRO A 241 3.94 -15.81 -1.17
N ARG A 242 4.01 -14.47 -1.11
CA ARG A 242 4.63 -13.77 0.03
C ARG A 242 3.91 -14.06 1.35
N PHE A 243 2.58 -14.11 1.32
CA PHE A 243 1.79 -14.38 2.51
C PHE A 243 2.04 -15.80 3.02
N PHE A 244 1.98 -16.78 2.13
CA PHE A 244 2.23 -18.18 2.47
C PHE A 244 3.66 -18.42 2.97
N ALA A 245 4.66 -17.77 2.36
CA ALA A 245 6.03 -17.78 2.86
C ALA A 245 6.13 -17.19 4.29
N THR A 246 5.36 -16.15 4.60
CA THR A 246 5.31 -15.56 5.95
C THR A 246 4.72 -16.55 6.96
N LEU A 247 3.65 -17.26 6.60
CA LEU A 247 3.07 -18.31 7.46
C LEU A 247 4.09 -19.42 7.76
N ASN A 248 4.80 -19.89 6.75
CA ASN A 248 5.85 -20.91 6.92
C ASN A 248 6.99 -20.45 7.84
N LEU A 249 7.40 -19.18 7.75
CA LEU A 249 8.42 -18.61 8.65
C LEU A 249 7.95 -18.53 10.11
N LEU A 250 6.64 -18.40 10.34
CA LEU A 250 6.03 -18.42 11.67
C LEU A 250 5.75 -19.85 12.17
N GLY A 251 6.17 -20.89 11.43
CA GLY A 251 5.90 -22.28 11.78
C GLY A 251 4.46 -22.75 11.49
N ILE A 252 3.64 -21.90 10.87
CA ILE A 252 2.28 -22.24 10.46
C ILE A 252 2.37 -22.96 9.11
N LYS A 253 1.92 -24.22 9.07
CA LYS A 253 1.81 -25.00 7.84
C LYS A 253 0.33 -25.11 7.46
N PRO A 254 -0.16 -24.30 6.52
CA PRO A 254 -1.55 -24.40 6.09
C PRO A 254 -1.84 -25.79 5.52
N GLU A 255 -3.00 -26.35 5.84
CA GLU A 255 -3.50 -27.59 5.23
C GLU A 255 -3.80 -27.38 3.75
N ASN A 256 -4.24 -26.16 3.37
CA ASN A 256 -4.45 -25.72 1.99
C ASN A 256 -4.12 -24.23 1.84
N GLU A 257 -3.70 -23.84 0.63
CA GLU A 257 -3.40 -22.46 0.25
C GLU A 257 -4.24 -22.04 -0.97
N HIS A 258 -4.97 -20.93 -0.85
CA HIS A 258 -5.82 -20.40 -1.91
C HIS A 258 -5.37 -18.99 -2.33
N ALA A 259 -4.78 -18.90 -3.52
CA ALA A 259 -4.42 -17.63 -4.14
C ALA A 259 -5.62 -17.05 -4.91
N PHE A 260 -5.94 -15.79 -4.67
CA PHE A 260 -6.96 -15.01 -5.38
C PHE A 260 -6.31 -13.87 -6.16
N ALA A 261 -7.06 -13.31 -7.11
CA ALA A 261 -6.61 -12.13 -7.83
C ALA A 261 -6.56 -10.90 -6.90
N ASP A 262 -5.65 -9.98 -7.20
CA ASP A 262 -5.55 -8.71 -6.46
C ASP A 262 -6.84 -7.91 -6.61
N HIS A 263 -7.34 -7.34 -5.51
CA HIS A 263 -8.61 -6.60 -5.44
C HIS A 263 -9.85 -7.40 -5.86
N GLN A 264 -9.80 -8.74 -5.78
CA GLN A 264 -10.98 -9.56 -6.02
C GLN A 264 -12.01 -9.39 -4.90
N ASP A 265 -13.28 -9.22 -5.29
CA ASP A 265 -14.44 -9.27 -4.40
C ASP A 265 -14.74 -10.70 -3.94
N TYR A 266 -15.24 -10.82 -2.72
CA TYR A 266 -15.56 -12.11 -2.11
C TYR A 266 -17.03 -12.23 -1.76
N SER A 267 -17.51 -13.47 -1.76
CA SER A 267 -18.84 -13.81 -1.24
C SER A 267 -18.73 -14.83 -0.11
N LEU A 268 -19.70 -14.81 0.80
CA LEU A 268 -19.80 -15.80 1.87
C LEU A 268 -19.78 -17.23 1.32
N ALA A 269 -20.57 -17.50 0.27
CA ALA A 269 -20.67 -18.83 -0.32
C ALA A 269 -19.36 -19.32 -0.97
N GLN A 270 -18.53 -18.39 -1.46
CA GLN A 270 -17.23 -18.73 -2.02
C GLN A 270 -16.23 -19.09 -0.92
N LEU A 271 -16.12 -18.25 0.12
CA LEU A 271 -15.11 -18.42 1.17
C LEU A 271 -15.48 -19.50 2.18
N SER A 272 -16.76 -19.70 2.48
CA SER A 272 -17.20 -20.74 3.43
C SER A 272 -16.86 -22.15 2.97
N ARG A 273 -16.73 -22.37 1.64
CA ARG A 273 -16.35 -23.66 1.05
C ARG A 273 -14.86 -23.97 1.16
N LEU A 274 -14.02 -23.01 1.55
CA LEU A 274 -12.57 -23.23 1.71
C LEU A 274 -12.25 -24.02 2.97
N THR A 275 -13.14 -23.98 3.97
CA THR A 275 -12.97 -24.64 5.26
C THR A 275 -14.07 -25.66 5.53
N SER A 276 -13.74 -26.69 6.31
CA SER A 276 -14.63 -27.75 6.74
C SER A 276 -14.30 -28.19 8.18
N GLY A 277 -15.30 -28.61 8.95
CA GLY A 277 -15.11 -29.08 10.32
C GLY A 277 -14.43 -28.02 11.22
N PRO A 278 -13.32 -28.37 11.92
CA PRO A 278 -12.63 -27.47 12.85
C PRO A 278 -11.67 -26.48 12.16
N GLN A 279 -11.60 -26.46 10.82
CA GLN A 279 -10.63 -25.64 10.10
C GLN A 279 -10.86 -24.14 10.31
N ILE A 280 -9.76 -23.41 10.41
CA ILE A 280 -9.73 -21.95 10.48
C ILE A 280 -9.37 -21.39 9.10
N LEU A 281 -10.08 -20.35 8.66
CA LEU A 281 -9.69 -19.59 7.46
C LEU A 281 -8.81 -18.43 7.89
N LEU A 282 -7.52 -18.47 7.55
CA LEU A 282 -6.58 -17.38 7.79
C LEU A 282 -6.33 -16.58 6.52
N MET A 283 -6.55 -15.27 6.55
CA MET A 283 -6.39 -14.38 5.40
C MET A 283 -5.44 -13.22 5.66
N THR A 284 -5.04 -12.51 4.60
CA THR A 284 -4.31 -11.25 4.77
C THR A 284 -5.22 -10.19 5.40
N GLU A 285 -4.63 -9.21 6.08
CA GLU A 285 -5.40 -8.10 6.63
C GLU A 285 -6.16 -7.30 5.55
N LYS A 286 -5.59 -7.18 4.35
CA LYS A 286 -6.24 -6.55 3.20
C LYS A 286 -7.46 -7.34 2.70
N ASP A 287 -7.45 -8.66 2.84
CA ASP A 287 -8.61 -9.48 2.48
C ASP A 287 -9.68 -9.42 3.58
N ALA A 288 -9.27 -9.34 4.84
CA ALA A 288 -10.18 -9.22 5.98
C ALA A 288 -11.12 -8.00 5.87
N VAL A 289 -10.63 -6.84 5.44
CA VAL A 289 -11.48 -5.64 5.30
C VAL A 289 -12.64 -5.81 4.33
N LYS A 290 -12.52 -6.71 3.33
CA LYS A 290 -13.58 -7.05 2.38
C LYS A 290 -14.60 -8.04 2.97
N CYS A 291 -14.19 -8.82 3.96
CA CYS A 291 -14.95 -9.95 4.50
C CYS A 291 -15.74 -9.61 5.77
N ARG A 292 -15.42 -8.52 6.47
CA ARG A 292 -15.99 -8.18 7.81
C ARG A 292 -17.51 -8.31 7.88
N ALA A 293 -18.23 -7.84 6.86
CA ALA A 293 -19.69 -7.80 6.85
C ALA A 293 -20.38 -9.17 6.84
N PHE A 294 -19.67 -10.23 6.45
CA PHE A 294 -20.21 -11.59 6.34
C PHE A 294 -19.28 -12.65 6.95
N ALA A 295 -18.32 -12.22 7.77
CA ALA A 295 -17.31 -13.10 8.34
C ALA A 295 -17.93 -14.19 9.23
N LEU A 296 -17.37 -15.40 9.16
CA LEU A 296 -17.74 -16.51 10.04
C LEU A 296 -16.84 -16.56 11.28
N PRO A 297 -17.28 -17.18 12.40
CA PRO A 297 -16.54 -17.20 13.66
C PRO A 297 -15.14 -17.83 13.57
N ASN A 298 -14.91 -18.72 12.60
CA ASN A 298 -13.63 -19.38 12.36
C ASN A 298 -12.72 -18.61 11.38
N TRP A 299 -13.06 -17.37 11.02
CA TRP A 299 -12.25 -16.54 10.11
C TRP A 299 -11.31 -15.62 10.90
N TRP A 300 -10.05 -15.65 10.51
CA TRP A 300 -8.97 -14.92 11.14
C TRP A 300 -8.18 -14.19 10.07
N TYR A 301 -7.49 -13.12 10.46
CA TYR A 301 -6.52 -12.46 9.61
C TYR A 301 -5.21 -12.26 10.34
N LEU A 302 -4.14 -12.13 9.55
CA LEU A 302 -2.81 -11.89 10.06
C LEU A 302 -2.37 -10.45 9.67
N PRO A 303 -2.41 -9.50 10.62
CA PRO A 303 -1.80 -8.19 10.47
C PRO A 303 -0.30 -8.31 10.18
N VAL A 304 0.22 -7.39 9.39
CA VAL A 304 1.65 -7.24 9.14
C VAL A 304 2.08 -5.80 9.43
N ASP A 305 3.04 -5.64 10.33
CA ASP A 305 3.60 -4.34 10.66
C ASP A 305 4.93 -4.14 9.93
N ALA A 306 5.16 -2.93 9.43
CA ALA A 306 6.46 -2.54 8.89
C ALA A 306 7.44 -2.28 10.03
N GLN A 307 8.57 -2.98 10.01
CA GLN A 307 9.68 -2.76 10.93
C GLN A 307 10.91 -2.26 10.16
N LEU A 308 11.39 -1.08 10.54
CA LEU A 308 12.60 -0.45 10.02
C LEU A 308 13.64 -0.40 11.16
N PRO A 309 14.96 -0.42 10.85
CA PRO A 309 16.00 -0.16 11.85
C PRO A 309 15.80 1.19 12.53
N SER A 310 15.96 1.25 13.86
CA SER A 310 15.64 2.44 14.66
C SER A 310 16.42 3.68 14.23
N ASP A 311 17.72 3.55 13.98
CA ASP A 311 18.58 4.65 13.52
C ASP A 311 18.09 5.27 12.19
N ARG A 312 17.63 4.42 11.27
CA ARG A 312 17.12 4.85 9.96
C ARG A 312 15.70 5.39 10.04
N ALA A 313 14.86 4.77 10.86
CA ALA A 313 13.50 5.22 11.16
C ALA A 313 13.51 6.61 11.79
N ASP A 314 14.32 6.82 12.83
CA ASP A 314 14.40 8.09 13.55
C ASP A 314 14.91 9.20 12.63
N LYS A 315 15.94 8.93 11.82
CA LYS A 315 16.43 9.91 10.84
C LYS A 315 15.36 10.27 9.80
N LEU A 316 14.61 9.29 9.29
CA LEU A 316 13.51 9.53 8.36
C LEU A 316 12.42 10.42 8.99
N LEU A 317 12.05 10.11 10.23
CA LEU A 317 11.01 10.83 10.95
C LEU A 317 11.45 12.26 11.30
N LEU A 318 12.70 12.47 11.71
CA LEU A 318 13.25 13.81 11.95
C LEU A 318 13.20 14.69 10.69
N ASN A 319 13.56 14.14 9.52
CA ASN A 319 13.48 14.86 8.26
C ASN A 319 12.03 15.27 7.91
N ILE A 320 11.07 14.38 8.19
CA ILE A 320 9.64 14.68 7.98
C ILE A 320 9.14 15.72 8.99
N GLN A 321 9.51 15.60 10.26
CA GLN A 321 9.12 16.55 11.31
C GLN A 321 9.63 17.96 11.04
N ALA A 322 10.83 18.10 10.46
CA ALA A 322 11.39 19.39 10.06
C ALA A 322 10.53 20.16 9.02
N LEU A 323 9.56 19.49 8.38
CA LEU A 323 8.59 20.12 7.48
C LEU A 323 7.43 20.77 8.25
N SER A 324 7.23 20.45 9.53
CA SER A 324 6.12 20.96 10.33
C SER A 324 6.19 22.49 10.42
N PRO A 325 5.05 23.18 10.20
CA PRO A 325 4.99 24.65 10.24
C PRO A 325 5.40 25.25 11.59
N ASP A 326 5.27 24.51 12.70
CA ASP A 326 5.64 24.98 14.05
C ASP A 326 7.16 24.98 14.32
N THR A 327 7.98 24.52 13.37
CA THR A 327 9.45 24.44 13.49
C THR A 327 10.17 25.65 12.87
N LYS A 328 9.44 26.64 12.35
CA LYS A 328 9.97 27.88 11.75
C LYS A 328 9.55 29.11 12.55
#